data_AF-A0A819UUD7-F1
#
_entry.id   AF-A0A819UUD7-F1
#
_cell.length_a   1.000
_cell.length_b   1.000
_cell.length_c   1.000
_cell.angle_alpha   90.00
_cell.angle_beta   90.00
_cell.angle_gamma   90.00
#
_symmetry.space_group_name_H-M   'P 1'
#
loop_
_entity.id
_entity.type
_entity.pdbx_description
1 polymer ?
#
loop_
_entity_poly.entity_id
_entity_poly.type
_entity_poly.pdbx_seq_one_letter_code
_entity_poly.pdbx_strand_id
1 'polypeptide(L)'
;IKYDKPIVKSSSPLNFLSKLINIKEDDVDLQLDKIDGRIPRQQDPRLCHHNRHGKCLNCIPIEPYDEEYLKNHNPPIKHMSFQAYIRKLQNETSGDRNTFSSLANISCSIKDQCSTGHAPWPKGTRLIYMNKN
;
A
#
# COMPACT_ATOMS: atom_id res chain seq x y z
N ILE A 1 27.93 -9.51 -16.22
CA ILE A 1 26.62 -9.05 -16.74
C ILE A 1 26.47 -7.59 -16.29
N LYS A 2 26.64 -6.65 -17.21
CA LYS A 2 26.47 -5.22 -16.92
C LYS A 2 24.98 -4.93 -16.90
N TYR A 3 24.44 -4.59 -15.74
CA TYR A 3 23.09 -4.05 -15.65
C TYR A 3 23.18 -2.55 -15.88
N ASP A 4 22.94 -2.12 -17.12
CA ASP A 4 22.75 -0.70 -17.42
C ASP A 4 21.42 -0.26 -16.81
N LYS A 5 21.49 0.55 -15.75
CA LYS A 5 20.30 1.18 -15.16
C LYS A 5 19.68 2.14 -16.18
N PRO A 6 18.38 2.02 -16.51
CA PRO A 6 17.73 3.00 -17.36
C PRO A 6 17.69 4.35 -16.62
N ILE A 7 18.32 5.35 -17.22
CA ILE A 7 18.30 6.74 -16.78
C ILE A 7 16.86 7.25 -16.96
N VAL A 8 16.10 7.33 -15.87
CA VAL A 8 14.78 7.98 -15.88
C VAL A 8 15.03 9.48 -15.95
N LYS A 9 15.05 10.02 -17.17
CA LYS A 9 15.03 11.47 -17.39
C LYS A 9 13.69 12.01 -16.92
N SER A 10 13.75 13.05 -16.11
CA SER A 10 12.61 13.82 -15.59
C SER A 10 11.61 14.16 -16.70
N SER A 11 10.47 13.48 -16.71
CA SER A 11 9.34 13.82 -17.58
C SER A 11 8.25 14.49 -16.74
N SER A 12 7.81 15.64 -17.23
CA SER A 12 6.69 16.47 -16.78
C SER A 12 5.49 15.69 -16.18
N PRO A 13 4.72 16.30 -15.25
CA PRO A 13 3.62 15.63 -14.53
C PRO A 13 2.55 15.00 -15.44
N LEU A 14 2.34 15.54 -16.64
CA LEU A 14 1.41 14.99 -17.64
C LEU A 14 1.88 13.65 -18.24
N ASN A 15 3.19 13.43 -18.37
CA ASN A 15 3.75 12.17 -18.86
C ASN A 15 3.73 11.06 -17.81
N PHE A 16 3.67 11.40 -16.52
CA PHE A 16 3.52 10.41 -15.46
C PHE A 16 2.09 9.87 -15.44
N LEU A 17 1.09 10.74 -15.59
CA LEU A 17 -0.31 10.34 -15.64
C LEU A 17 -0.60 9.45 -16.84
N SER A 18 -0.10 9.81 -18.03
CA SER A 18 -0.24 8.98 -19.24
C SER A 18 0.49 7.64 -19.11
N LYS A 19 1.63 7.62 -18.40
CA LYS A 19 2.34 6.38 -18.11
C LYS A 19 1.53 5.50 -17.17
N LEU A 20 0.95 6.04 -16.10
CA LEU A 20 0.10 5.27 -15.16
C LEU A 20 -1.11 4.64 -15.86
N ILE A 21 -1.75 5.36 -16.77
CA ILE A 21 -2.92 4.87 -17.53
C ILE A 21 -2.56 3.69 -18.47
N ASN A 22 -1.28 3.56 -18.85
CA ASN A 22 -0.81 2.50 -19.74
C ASN A 22 0.03 1.42 -19.02
N ILE A 23 0.00 1.39 -17.69
CA ILE A 23 0.61 0.28 -16.93
C ILE A 23 -0.38 -0.86 -16.91
N LYS A 24 -0.02 -1.98 -17.55
CA LYS A 24 -0.72 -3.24 -17.38
C LYS A 24 -0.30 -3.84 -16.04
N GLU A 25 -1.26 -3.99 -15.12
CA GLU A 25 -1.07 -4.73 -13.87
C GLU A 25 -0.77 -6.21 -14.13
N ASP A 26 -0.10 -6.86 -13.17
CA ASP A 26 0.15 -8.29 -13.25
C ASP A 26 -1.18 -9.06 -13.12
N ASP A 27 -1.29 -10.19 -13.81
CA ASP A 27 -2.50 -11.02 -13.80
C ASP A 27 -2.80 -11.53 -12.38
N VAL A 28 -1.75 -11.76 -11.57
CA VAL A 28 -1.89 -12.14 -10.15
C VAL A 28 -2.50 -11.02 -9.33
N ASP A 29 -2.09 -9.77 -9.55
CA ASP A 29 -2.62 -8.62 -8.81
C ASP A 29 -4.11 -8.40 -9.14
N LEU A 30 -4.48 -8.54 -10.42
CA LEU A 30 -5.87 -8.47 -10.88
C LEU A 30 -6.76 -9.57 -10.28
N GLN A 31 -6.20 -10.76 -10.03
CA GLN A 31 -6.93 -11.85 -9.37
C GLN A 31 -7.13 -11.56 -7.90
N LEU A 32 -6.06 -11.14 -7.22
CA LEU A 32 -6.05 -10.90 -5.80
C LEU A 32 -6.88 -9.64 -5.42
N ASP A 33 -6.99 -8.65 -6.30
CA ASP A 33 -7.85 -7.46 -6.11
C ASP A 33 -9.33 -7.83 -5.95
N LYS A 34 -9.80 -8.82 -6.73
CA LYS A 34 -11.18 -9.32 -6.69
C LYS A 34 -11.52 -10.08 -5.41
N ILE A 35 -10.53 -10.50 -4.64
CA ILE A 35 -10.71 -11.29 -3.42
C ILE A 35 -10.81 -10.35 -2.22
N ASP A 36 -11.87 -10.46 -1.41
CA ASP A 36 -12.05 -9.59 -0.24
C ASP A 36 -10.91 -9.73 0.79
N GLY A 37 -10.47 -10.96 1.02
CA GLY A 37 -9.38 -11.26 1.96
C GLY A 37 -9.80 -11.19 3.44
N ARG A 38 -11.06 -10.89 3.76
CA ARG A 38 -11.58 -10.96 5.13
C ARG A 38 -11.56 -12.38 5.66
N ILE A 39 -11.26 -12.47 6.96
CA ILE A 39 -11.02 -13.74 7.63
C ILE A 39 -12.29 -14.17 8.36
N PRO A 40 -13.00 -15.21 7.89
CA PRO A 40 -14.25 -15.63 8.49
C PRO A 40 -14.01 -16.21 9.88
N ARG A 41 -14.80 -15.77 10.86
CA ARG A 41 -14.85 -16.36 12.20
C ARG A 41 -16.03 -17.31 12.33
N GLN A 42 -15.81 -18.40 13.07
CA GLN A 42 -16.87 -19.33 13.45
C GLN A 42 -17.68 -18.76 14.62
N GLN A 43 -18.95 -19.15 14.72
CA GLN A 43 -19.79 -18.81 15.86
C GLN A 43 -19.31 -19.59 17.09
N ASP A 44 -18.96 -18.88 18.16
CA ASP A 44 -18.68 -19.49 19.46
C ASP A 44 -19.95 -19.51 20.31
N PRO A 45 -20.51 -20.69 20.67
CA PRO A 45 -21.72 -20.81 21.49
C PRO A 45 -21.65 -20.12 22.85
N ARG A 46 -20.45 -19.88 23.41
CA ARG A 46 -20.28 -19.24 24.72
C ARG A 46 -20.28 -17.71 24.64
N LEU A 47 -19.81 -17.16 23.52
CA LEU A 47 -19.63 -15.72 23.32
C LEU A 47 -20.72 -15.11 22.42
N CYS A 48 -21.38 -15.93 21.60
CA CYS A 48 -22.34 -15.49 20.59
C CYS A 48 -23.77 -15.78 21.03
N HIS A 49 -24.44 -14.75 21.55
CA HIS A 49 -25.85 -14.81 21.98
C HIS A 49 -26.78 -14.36 20.84
N HIS A 50 -26.81 -15.10 19.73
CA HIS A 50 -27.68 -14.82 18.59
C HIS A 50 -28.08 -16.10 17.84
N ASN A 51 -29.17 -16.00 17.07
CA ASN A 51 -29.65 -17.08 16.20
C ASN A 51 -28.63 -17.40 15.10
N ARG A 52 -28.82 -18.54 14.41
CA ARG A 52 -27.90 -19.07 13.37
C ARG A 52 -27.53 -18.08 12.25
N HIS A 53 -28.41 -17.13 11.93
CA HIS A 53 -28.18 -16.11 10.90
C HIS A 53 -27.80 -14.73 11.47
N GLY A 54 -27.75 -14.58 12.79
CA GLY A 54 -27.26 -13.37 13.43
C GLY A 54 -25.74 -13.25 13.32
N LYS A 55 -25.23 -12.02 13.42
CA LYS A 55 -23.80 -11.75 13.59
C LYS A 55 -23.60 -10.80 14.76
N CYS A 56 -22.59 -11.06 15.59
CA CYS A 56 -22.13 -10.16 16.64
C CYS A 56 -20.63 -9.84 16.48
N LEU A 57 -20.11 -8.93 17.31
CA LEU A 57 -18.69 -8.54 17.31
C LEU A 57 -17.71 -9.71 17.48
N ASN A 58 -18.16 -10.85 18.01
CA ASN A 58 -17.32 -12.05 18.21
C ASN A 58 -17.28 -12.97 16.98
N CYS A 59 -18.21 -12.84 16.04
CA CYS A 59 -18.29 -13.70 14.85
C CYS A 59 -18.29 -12.93 13.52
N ILE A 60 -18.22 -11.59 13.53
CA ILE A 60 -17.98 -10.83 12.30
C ILE A 60 -16.59 -11.18 11.73
N PRO A 61 -16.42 -11.22 10.39
CA PRO A 61 -15.12 -11.42 9.78
C PRO A 61 -14.11 -10.36 10.24
N ILE A 62 -12.87 -10.78 10.43
CA ILE A 62 -11.76 -9.90 10.80
C ILE A 62 -11.14 -9.33 9.52
N GLU A 63 -10.66 -8.09 9.60
CA GLU A 63 -9.89 -7.47 8.53
C GLU A 63 -8.50 -8.13 8.36
N PRO A 64 -7.98 -8.28 7.14
CA PRO A 64 -6.71 -8.97 6.89
C PRO A 64 -5.47 -8.24 7.45
N TYR A 65 -5.60 -6.97 7.83
CA TYR A 65 -4.54 -6.13 8.38
C TYR A 65 -4.62 -5.98 9.91
N ASP A 66 -5.49 -6.74 10.58
CA ASP A 66 -5.64 -6.72 12.03
C ASP A 66 -4.37 -7.22 12.74
N GLU A 67 -3.78 -6.40 13.60
CA GLU A 67 -2.51 -6.73 14.25
C GLU A 67 -2.60 -7.90 15.22
N GLU A 68 -3.73 -8.03 15.92
CA GLU A 68 -3.92 -9.09 16.91
C GLU A 68 -4.03 -10.45 16.21
N TYR A 69 -4.78 -10.51 15.11
CA TYR A 69 -4.86 -11.70 14.27
C TYR A 69 -3.49 -12.11 13.72
N LEU A 70 -2.73 -11.16 13.16
CA LEU A 70 -1.43 -11.46 12.54
C LEU A 70 -0.41 -11.97 13.58
N LYS A 71 -0.41 -11.42 14.80
CA LYS A 71 0.47 -11.84 15.90
C LYS A 71 0.10 -13.21 16.46
N ASN A 72 -1.19 -13.49 16.59
CA ASN A 72 -1.70 -14.72 17.20
C ASN A 72 -1.80 -15.92 16.21
N HIS A 73 -1.61 -15.67 14.91
CA HIS A 73 -1.54 -16.73 13.91
C HIS A 73 -0.36 -17.69 14.18
N ASN A 74 -0.49 -18.96 13.78
CA ASN A 74 0.55 -19.97 13.94
C ASN A 74 0.97 -20.55 12.57
N PRO A 75 2.15 -20.20 12.03
CA PRO A 75 3.18 -19.33 12.62
C PRO A 75 2.80 -17.83 12.62
N PRO A 76 3.39 -17.01 13.51
CA PRO A 76 3.11 -15.58 13.55
C PRO A 76 3.47 -14.87 12.25
N ILE A 77 2.56 -14.05 11.74
CA ILE A 77 2.75 -13.31 10.49
C ILE A 77 3.45 -12.00 10.82
N LYS A 78 4.72 -11.89 10.40
CA LYS A 78 5.57 -10.72 10.69
C LYS A 78 5.19 -9.48 9.88
N HIS A 79 4.70 -9.67 8.66
CA HIS A 79 4.35 -8.59 7.74
C HIS A 79 3.02 -8.93 7.08
N MET A 80 2.11 -7.95 7.03
CA MET A 80 0.90 -8.07 6.23
C MET A 80 1.23 -8.15 4.74
N SER A 81 0.35 -8.75 3.95
CA SER A 81 0.51 -8.74 2.49
C SER A 81 0.36 -7.31 1.94
N PHE A 82 1.01 -7.06 0.81
CA PHE A 82 0.94 -5.74 0.17
C PHE A 82 -0.50 -5.31 -0.10
N GLN A 83 -1.35 -6.23 -0.54
CA GLN A 83 -2.76 -5.91 -0.78
C GLN A 83 -3.57 -5.63 0.48
N ALA A 84 -3.27 -6.32 1.61
CA ALA A 84 -3.90 -5.98 2.88
C ALA A 84 -3.51 -4.55 3.31
N TYR A 85 -2.28 -4.13 3.01
CA TYR A 85 -1.84 -2.75 3.22
C TYR A 85 -2.58 -1.74 2.32
N ILE A 86 -2.77 -2.05 1.03
CA ILE A 86 -3.61 -1.21 0.14
C ILE A 86 -5.02 -1.05 0.71
N ARG A 87 -5.65 -2.16 1.10
CA ARG A 87 -7.00 -2.16 1.69
C ARG A 87 -7.08 -1.34 2.97
N LYS A 88 -6.03 -1.39 3.81
CA LYS A 88 -5.92 -0.54 5.00
C LYS A 88 -5.96 0.94 4.62
N LEU A 89 -5.16 1.37 3.63
CA LEU A 89 -5.14 2.76 3.16
C LEU A 89 -6.47 3.20 2.53
N GLN A 90 -7.15 2.31 1.79
CA GLN A 90 -8.45 2.58 1.18
C GLN A 90 -9.52 2.83 2.25
N ASN A 91 -9.54 1.96 3.28
CA ASN A 91 -10.46 2.10 4.40
C ASN A 91 -10.20 3.37 5.22
N GLU A 92 -8.93 3.75 5.42
CA GLU A 92 -8.55 5.00 6.10
C GLU A 92 -8.97 6.26 5.32
N THR A 93 -8.98 6.20 3.99
CA THR A 93 -9.25 7.37 3.14
C THR A 93 -10.75 7.60 2.94
N SER A 94 -11.54 6.56 2.66
CA SER A 94 -12.95 6.75 2.25
C SER A 94 -13.88 5.59 2.61
N GLY A 95 -13.39 4.54 3.27
CA GLY A 95 -14.20 3.35 3.60
C GLY A 95 -14.66 2.52 2.39
N ASP A 96 -14.44 3.02 1.17
CA ASP A 96 -14.85 2.41 -0.09
C ASP A 96 -13.65 1.85 -0.86
N ARG A 97 -13.77 0.59 -1.29
CA ARG A 97 -12.74 -0.13 -2.09
C ARG A 97 -12.46 0.50 -3.46
N ASN A 98 -13.37 1.32 -3.98
CA ASN A 98 -13.22 1.98 -5.28
C ASN A 98 -12.49 3.34 -5.18
N THR A 99 -11.97 3.66 -4.00
CA THR A 99 -11.21 4.89 -3.78
C THR A 99 -9.74 4.66 -4.03
N PHE A 100 -9.12 5.56 -4.79
CA PHE A 100 -7.69 5.51 -5.06
C PHE A 100 -6.90 5.82 -3.77
N SER A 101 -6.09 4.86 -3.32
CA SER A 101 -5.11 5.09 -2.26
C SER A 101 -3.85 5.70 -2.83
N SER A 102 -3.42 6.82 -2.25
CA SER A 102 -2.15 7.45 -2.61
C SER A 102 -0.99 6.65 -2.03
N LEU A 103 -0.36 5.81 -2.84
CA LEU A 103 0.89 5.14 -2.49
C LEU A 103 2.07 6.07 -2.77
N ALA A 104 2.70 6.56 -1.71
CA ALA A 104 3.91 7.36 -1.84
C ALA A 104 5.14 6.47 -2.00
N ASN A 105 5.85 6.62 -3.12
CA ASN A 105 7.18 6.03 -3.26
C ASN A 105 8.21 6.99 -2.63
N ILE A 106 8.93 6.52 -1.61
CA ILE A 106 9.96 7.31 -0.94
C ILE A 106 11.14 7.48 -1.91
N SER A 107 11.32 8.70 -2.41
CA SER A 107 12.47 9.05 -3.24
C SER A 107 13.47 9.86 -2.43
N CYS A 108 14.62 9.25 -2.13
CA CYS A 108 15.77 9.92 -1.52
C CYS A 108 16.76 10.34 -2.62
N SER A 109 16.27 11.09 -3.62
CA SER A 109 17.09 11.53 -4.76
C SER A 109 17.51 12.99 -4.64
N ILE A 110 18.73 13.28 -5.07
CA ILE A 110 19.21 14.64 -5.27
C ILE A 110 18.52 15.21 -6.52
N LYS A 111 17.63 16.20 -6.33
CA LYS A 111 16.88 16.83 -7.44
C LYS A 111 17.70 17.88 -8.20
N ASP A 112 18.45 17.54 -9.25
CA ASP A 112 19.40 18.42 -9.94
C ASP A 112 18.98 19.90 -10.15
N GLN A 113 17.70 20.19 -10.40
CA GLN A 113 17.14 21.55 -10.42
C GLN A 113 16.79 22.09 -9.01
N CYS A 114 17.69 22.86 -8.41
CA CYS A 114 17.32 23.75 -7.29
C CYS A 114 17.31 25.19 -7.79
N SER A 115 16.19 25.90 -7.62
CA SER A 115 16.02 27.31 -8.00
C SER A 115 16.82 28.26 -7.11
N THR A 116 17.40 27.75 -6.02
CA THR A 116 18.08 28.55 -4.99
C THR A 116 19.59 28.60 -5.22
N GLY A 117 20.03 29.17 -6.36
CA GLY A 117 21.36 29.77 -6.60
C GLY A 117 22.66 29.02 -6.23
N HIS A 118 22.63 27.77 -5.79
CA HIS A 118 23.79 27.05 -5.27
C HIS A 118 24.44 26.16 -6.34
N ALA A 119 25.73 25.89 -6.17
CA ALA A 119 26.47 25.02 -7.08
C ALA A 119 25.88 23.60 -7.13
N PRO A 120 25.92 22.92 -8.28
CA PRO A 120 25.46 21.54 -8.41
C PRO A 120 26.37 20.56 -7.67
N TRP A 121 25.79 19.44 -7.23
CA TRP A 121 26.54 18.29 -6.68
C TRP A 121 27.59 17.82 -7.71
N PRO A 122 28.83 17.43 -7.31
CA PRO A 122 29.32 17.13 -5.96
C PRO A 122 30.05 18.27 -5.23
N LYS A 123 30.15 19.47 -5.83
CA LYS A 123 30.97 20.57 -5.29
C LYS A 123 30.21 21.52 -4.36
N GLY A 124 28.89 21.34 -4.17
CA GLY A 124 28.04 22.16 -3.30
C GLY A 124 27.17 21.33 -2.34
N THR A 125 26.75 21.93 -1.23
CA THR A 125 25.90 21.30 -0.20
C THR A 125 24.42 21.24 -0.63
N ARG A 126 23.97 20.02 -0.96
CA ARG A 126 22.57 19.59 -1.15
C ARG A 126 21.72 19.52 0.14
N LEU A 127 20.54 20.13 0.22
CA LEU A 127 19.46 19.59 1.07
C LEU A 127 18.91 18.28 0.46
N ILE A 128 19.04 17.17 1.18
CA ILE A 128 18.34 15.93 0.83
C ILE A 128 16.87 16.15 1.16
N TYR A 129 16.04 16.31 0.13
CA TYR A 129 14.60 16.35 0.31
C TYR A 129 14.11 14.93 0.50
N MET A 130 13.67 14.61 1.71
CA MET A 130 12.83 13.45 1.94
C MET A 130 11.38 13.91 1.82
N ASN A 131 10.65 13.36 0.87
CA ASN A 131 9.19 13.46 0.92
C ASN A 131 8.76 12.66 2.15
N LYS A 132 8.47 13.36 3.25
CA LYS A 132 7.70 12.80 4.37
C LYS A 132 6.23 12.93 3.99
N ASN A 133 5.51 11.82 4.09
CA ASN A 133 4.05 11.78 4.02
C ASN A 133 3.44 12.77 5.01
#